data_AF-A0A4Y2AEQ1-F1
#
_entry.id   AF-A0A4Y2AEQ1-F1
#
_cell.length_a   1.000
_cell.length_b   1.000
_cell.length_c   1.000
_cell.angle_alpha   90.00
_cell.angle_beta   90.00
_cell.angle_gamma   90.00
#
_symmetry.space_group_name_H-M   'P 1'
#
loop_
_entity.id
_entity.type
_entity.pdbx_description
1 polymer ?
#
loop_
_entity_poly.entity_id
_entity_poly.type
_entity_poly.pdbx_seq_one_letter_code
_entity_poly.pdbx_strand_id
1 'polypeptide(L)'
;MIILADNSGRALSLQLKSEQKRAVNNVQRDYILKNGAIEKNETVQENIDLRKAIAELYKVWKFDATAKTIRNCFKRGGFSNQTDDSDSDDEDAILAALKDKWKTVQGNGGITDDATLSDILEVNAEMLTASYPTDEEILKSLMGNNKGQENDSYSENEDVIQPKPHRTEMLQSFETIKRAFQMEENVPDYIFSSLIKCENFYENLTLRNAKQCKITEFFK
;
A
#
# COMPACT_ATOMS: atom_id res chain seq x y z
N MET A 1 -5.87 -47.76 52.60
CA MET A 1 -5.35 -46.40 52.27
C MET A 1 -4.17 -46.66 51.34
N ILE A 2 -4.07 -46.20 50.10
CA ILE A 2 -4.48 -44.98 49.40
C ILE A 2 -4.44 -45.35 47.91
N ILE A 3 -5.46 -45.03 47.09
CA ILE A 3 -5.30 -44.41 45.74
C ILE A 3 -6.62 -43.69 45.40
N LEU A 4 -6.72 -42.41 45.74
CA LEU A 4 -7.69 -41.48 45.14
C LEU A 4 -6.99 -40.13 44.96
N ALA A 5 -6.23 -39.97 43.87
CA ALA A 5 -5.76 -38.67 43.41
C ALA A 5 -5.14 -38.76 42.00
N ASP A 6 -5.94 -38.91 40.93
CA ASP A 6 -5.47 -38.51 39.59
C ASP A 6 -6.57 -38.21 38.53
N ASN A 7 -7.76 -37.78 38.96
CA ASN A 7 -8.82 -37.37 38.02
C ASN A 7 -8.94 -35.84 37.84
N SER A 8 -8.34 -35.05 38.74
CA SER A 8 -8.40 -33.58 38.70
C SER A 8 -7.50 -32.99 37.62
N GLY A 9 -6.27 -33.51 37.46
CA GLY A 9 -5.30 -32.99 36.48
C GLY A 9 -5.72 -33.20 35.02
N ARG A 10 -6.37 -34.33 34.72
CA ARG A 10 -6.87 -34.64 33.37
C ARG A 10 -8.03 -33.72 32.97
N ALA A 11 -8.93 -33.41 33.90
CA ALA A 11 -10.04 -32.49 33.66
C ALA A 11 -9.54 -31.06 33.36
N LEU A 12 -8.56 -30.58 34.12
CA LEU A 12 -7.96 -29.25 33.90
C LEU A 12 -7.21 -29.16 32.55
N SER A 13 -6.52 -30.23 32.14
CA SER A 13 -5.83 -30.29 30.84
C SER A 13 -6.81 -30.24 29.66
N LEU A 14 -7.96 -30.90 29.77
CA LEU A 14 -9.01 -30.87 28.74
C LEU A 14 -9.69 -29.50 28.67
N GLN A 15 -9.93 -28.87 29.82
CA GLN A 15 -10.48 -27.52 29.91
C GLN A 15 -9.57 -26.52 29.19
N LEU A 16 -8.26 -26.54 29.47
CA LEU A 16 -7.29 -25.64 28.87
C LEU A 16 -7.19 -25.81 27.35
N LYS A 17 -7.22 -27.05 26.85
CA LYS A 17 -7.25 -27.33 25.40
C LYS A 17 -8.52 -26.81 24.72
N SER A 18 -9.66 -26.90 25.41
CA SER A 18 -10.94 -26.39 24.89
C SER A 18 -10.95 -24.85 24.82
N GLU A 19 -10.35 -24.18 25.79
CA GLU A 19 -10.21 -22.72 25.83
C GLU A 19 -9.24 -22.21 24.78
N GLN A 20 -8.10 -22.88 24.58
CA GLN A 20 -7.18 -22.56 23.48
C GLN A 20 -7.84 -22.71 22.11
N LYS A 21 -8.59 -23.80 21.89
CA LYS A 21 -9.34 -24.00 20.63
C LYS A 21 -10.41 -22.92 20.42
N ARG A 22 -11.05 -22.47 21.51
CA ARG A 22 -12.03 -21.36 21.47
C ARG A 22 -11.36 -20.03 21.15
N ALA A 23 -10.19 -19.75 21.74
CA ALA A 23 -9.42 -18.53 21.47
C ALA A 23 -8.96 -18.47 20.00
N VAL A 24 -8.42 -19.56 19.46
CA VAL A 24 -8.01 -19.64 18.05
C VAL A 24 -9.21 -19.45 17.12
N ASN A 25 -10.35 -20.08 17.40
CA ASN A 25 -11.56 -19.89 16.61
C ASN A 25 -12.12 -18.46 16.67
N ASN A 26 -11.95 -17.77 17.80
CA ASN A 26 -12.38 -16.38 17.94
C ASN A 26 -11.45 -15.41 17.19
N VAL A 27 -10.13 -15.65 17.22
CA VAL A 27 -9.16 -14.89 16.41
C VAL A 27 -9.41 -15.11 14.93
N GLN A 28 -9.68 -16.35 14.51
CA GLN A 28 -10.04 -16.65 13.11
C GLN A 28 -11.34 -15.97 12.70
N ARG A 29 -12.37 -15.93 13.57
CA ARG A 29 -13.60 -15.17 13.31
C ARG A 29 -13.35 -13.67 13.24
N ASP A 30 -12.52 -13.10 14.11
CA ASP A 30 -12.19 -11.66 14.09
C ASP A 30 -11.42 -11.31 12.80
N TYR A 31 -10.53 -12.19 12.34
CA TYR A 31 -9.84 -12.06 11.06
C TYR A 31 -10.82 -12.13 9.88
N ILE A 32 -11.76 -13.08 9.88
CA ILE A 32 -12.80 -13.21 8.84
C ILE A 32 -13.77 -12.02 8.87
N LEU A 33 -14.14 -11.50 10.04
CA LEU A 33 -15.03 -10.33 10.15
C LEU A 33 -14.33 -9.02 9.74
N LYS A 34 -13.04 -8.85 10.09
CA LYS A 34 -12.22 -7.72 9.62
C LYS A 34 -12.00 -7.75 8.11
N ASN A 35 -11.79 -8.94 7.53
CA ASN A 35 -11.59 -9.07 6.09
C ASN A 35 -12.91 -9.16 5.31
N GLY A 36 -14.00 -9.61 5.92
CA GLY A 36 -15.35 -9.59 5.34
C GLY A 36 -15.96 -8.18 5.29
N ALA A 37 -15.42 -7.23 6.05
CA ALA A 37 -15.75 -5.81 5.88
C ALA A 37 -15.25 -5.24 4.53
N ILE A 38 -14.41 -5.97 3.79
CA ILE A 38 -14.02 -5.63 2.42
C ILE A 38 -15.17 -5.94 1.42
N GLU A 39 -16.11 -6.83 1.77
CA GLU A 39 -17.25 -7.19 0.89
C GLU A 39 -18.39 -6.17 0.92
N LYS A 40 -18.30 -5.10 1.72
CA LYS A 40 -19.26 -3.98 1.64
C LYS A 40 -18.67 -2.79 0.89
N ASN A 41 -18.15 -3.05 -0.32
CA ASN A 41 -18.17 -2.06 -1.39
C ASN A 41 -19.53 -2.08 -2.08
N GLU A 42 -20.59 -1.78 -1.32
CA GLU A 42 -21.88 -1.37 -1.89
C GLU A 42 -21.90 0.15 -1.98
N THR A 43 -21.15 0.72 -2.92
CA THR A 43 -21.50 2.01 -3.55
C THR A 43 -20.78 2.10 -4.90
N VAL A 44 -21.54 1.90 -5.98
CA VAL A 44 -21.16 2.15 -7.39
C VAL A 44 -19.86 1.45 -7.81
N GLN A 45 -19.98 0.23 -8.34
CA GLN A 45 -18.93 -0.30 -9.21
C GLN A 45 -18.88 0.57 -10.49
N GLU A 46 -18.09 1.64 -10.46
CA GLU A 46 -17.56 2.19 -11.69
C GLU A 46 -16.73 1.08 -12.33
N ASN A 47 -17.12 0.63 -13.52
CA ASN A 47 -16.28 -0.29 -14.30
C ASN A 47 -14.90 0.35 -14.44
N ILE A 48 -13.90 -0.23 -13.77
CA ILE A 48 -12.51 0.16 -13.94
C ILE A 48 -12.10 -0.36 -15.31
N ASP A 49 -12.08 0.53 -16.30
CA ASP A 49 -11.45 0.22 -17.58
C ASP A 49 -9.92 0.15 -17.41
N LEU A 50 -9.26 -0.53 -18.35
CA LEU A 50 -7.82 -0.73 -18.33
C LEU A 50 -7.05 0.60 -18.26
N ARG A 51 -7.57 1.65 -18.90
CA ARG A 51 -6.93 2.97 -18.92
C ARG A 51 -6.99 3.64 -17.55
N LYS A 52 -8.10 3.48 -16.82
CA LYS A 52 -8.27 3.94 -15.45
C LYS A 52 -7.39 3.15 -14.49
N ALA A 53 -7.31 1.83 -14.66
CA ALA A 53 -6.40 0.99 -13.86
C ALA A 53 -4.93 1.42 -14.02
N ILE A 54 -4.48 1.63 -15.26
CA ILE A 54 -3.11 2.09 -15.54
C ILE A 54 -2.86 3.48 -14.97
N ALA A 55 -3.83 4.41 -15.11
CA ALA A 55 -3.70 5.77 -14.59
C ALA A 55 -3.61 5.80 -13.05
N GLU A 56 -4.42 5.00 -12.36
CA GLU A 56 -4.35 4.88 -10.89
C GLU A 56 -3.05 4.21 -10.44
N LEU A 57 -2.62 3.14 -11.11
CA LEU A 57 -1.35 2.48 -10.81
C LEU A 57 -0.16 3.43 -10.99
N TYR A 58 -0.17 4.24 -12.05
CA TYR A 58 0.88 5.24 -12.29
C TYR A 58 0.92 6.31 -11.19
N LYS A 59 -0.24 6.75 -10.69
CA LYS A 59 -0.28 7.70 -9.57
C LYS A 59 0.32 7.09 -8.31
N VAL A 60 -0.10 5.88 -7.94
CA VAL A 60 0.44 5.18 -6.77
C VAL A 60 1.94 4.98 -6.90
N TRP A 61 2.40 4.53 -8.07
CA TRP A 61 3.82 4.35 -8.33
C TRP A 61 4.61 5.67 -8.26
N LYS A 62 4.05 6.78 -8.74
CA LYS A 62 4.74 8.07 -8.77
C LYS A 62 4.75 8.80 -7.43
N PHE A 63 3.66 8.71 -6.68
CA PHE A 63 3.45 9.52 -5.47
C PHE A 63 3.63 8.72 -4.18
N ASP A 64 3.24 7.44 -4.15
CA ASP A 64 3.24 6.64 -2.93
C ASP A 64 4.42 5.67 -2.85
N ALA A 65 4.97 5.24 -4.00
CA ALA A 65 6.17 4.41 -4.03
C ALA A 65 7.42 5.25 -3.77
N THR A 66 7.79 5.36 -2.49
CA THR A 66 9.05 6.00 -2.10
C THR A 66 10.22 5.01 -2.20
N ALA A 67 11.44 5.55 -2.38
CA ALA A 67 12.67 4.74 -2.33
C ALA A 67 12.80 3.93 -1.03
N LYS A 68 12.22 4.44 0.08
CA LYS A 68 12.15 3.74 1.37
C LYS A 68 11.21 2.54 1.31
N THR A 69 10.01 2.71 0.74
CA THR A 69 9.05 1.61 0.56
C THR A 69 9.64 0.53 -0.33
N ILE A 70 10.25 0.91 -1.45
CA ILE A 70 10.95 -0.01 -2.36
C ILE A 70 12.08 -0.74 -1.61
N ARG A 71 12.99 -0.02 -0.94
CA ARG A 71 14.07 -0.64 -0.16
C ARG A 71 13.56 -1.62 0.89
N ASN A 72 12.49 -1.30 1.59
CA ASN A 72 11.90 -2.18 2.60
C ASN A 72 11.27 -3.43 1.98
N CYS A 73 10.64 -3.31 0.81
CA CYS A 73 10.16 -4.46 0.04
C CYS A 73 11.32 -5.38 -0.35
N PHE A 74 12.43 -4.82 -0.86
CA PHE A 74 13.61 -5.59 -1.24
C PHE A 74 14.29 -6.24 -0.03
N LYS A 75 14.36 -5.54 1.11
CA LYS A 75 14.92 -6.06 2.37
C LYS A 75 14.08 -7.19 2.97
N ARG A 76 12.75 -7.14 2.82
CA ARG A 76 11.82 -8.18 3.32
C ARG A 76 11.72 -9.37 2.35
N GLY A 77 11.72 -9.09 1.04
CA GLY A 77 11.62 -10.10 -0.01
C GLY A 77 12.85 -11.01 -0.05
N GLY A 78 14.03 -10.47 0.27
CA GLY A 78 15.29 -11.20 0.20
C GLY A 78 15.68 -11.48 -1.27
N PHE A 79 16.93 -11.21 -1.61
CA PHE A 79 17.48 -11.66 -2.90
C PHE A 79 18.44 -12.79 -2.61
N SER A 80 18.16 -13.95 -3.21
CA SER A 80 19.09 -15.07 -3.24
C SER A 80 20.06 -14.80 -4.39
N ASN A 81 21.37 -14.82 -4.14
CA ASN A 81 22.39 -14.77 -5.20
C ASN A 81 22.55 -16.13 -5.88
N GLN A 82 21.47 -16.89 -6.02
CA GLN A 82 21.52 -18.14 -6.77
C GLN A 82 21.78 -17.76 -8.23
N THR A 83 22.95 -18.15 -8.74
CA THR A 83 23.12 -18.33 -10.16
C THR A 83 22.18 -19.44 -10.54
N ASP A 84 21.04 -19.07 -11.11
CA ASP A 84 20.05 -19.98 -11.63
C ASP A 84 20.71 -20.88 -12.69
N ASP A 85 21.15 -22.06 -12.26
CA ASP A 85 20.90 -23.27 -13.04
C ASP A 85 19.40 -23.57 -12.89
N SER A 86 18.57 -22.69 -13.46
CA SER A 86 17.15 -22.93 -13.64
C SER A 86 17.04 -24.01 -14.72
N ASP A 87 16.75 -25.24 -14.31
CA ASP A 87 16.40 -26.32 -15.23
C ASP A 87 15.29 -25.83 -16.17
N SER A 88 15.68 -25.63 -17.43
CA SER A 88 14.86 -25.17 -18.56
C SER A 88 13.67 -26.08 -18.90
N ASP A 89 13.50 -27.18 -18.19
CA ASP A 89 12.54 -28.26 -18.52
C ASP A 89 11.08 -27.88 -18.19
N ASP A 90 10.84 -26.84 -17.37
CA ASP A 90 9.49 -26.45 -16.96
C ASP A 90 8.78 -25.51 -17.97
N GLU A 91 9.51 -24.79 -18.83
CA GLU A 91 8.89 -23.86 -19.80
C GLU A 91 8.14 -24.59 -20.92
N ASP A 92 8.70 -25.71 -21.41
CA ASP A 92 8.09 -26.52 -22.46
C ASP A 92 6.78 -27.17 -22.00
N ALA A 93 6.71 -27.59 -20.73
CA ALA A 93 5.51 -28.16 -20.13
C ALA A 93 4.38 -27.12 -20.01
N ILE A 94 4.72 -25.89 -19.64
CA ILE A 94 3.78 -24.77 -19.53
C ILE A 94 3.26 -24.37 -20.92
N LEU A 95 4.15 -24.29 -21.92
CA LEU A 95 3.77 -23.94 -23.28
C LEU A 95 2.84 -25.00 -23.91
N ALA A 96 3.08 -26.28 -23.63
CA ALA A 96 2.20 -27.37 -24.06
C ALA A 96 0.80 -27.24 -23.45
N ALA A 97 0.71 -26.99 -22.14
CA ALA A 97 -0.57 -26.80 -21.45
C ALA A 97 -1.34 -25.57 -21.96
N LEU A 98 -0.63 -24.50 -22.33
CA LEU A 98 -1.24 -23.28 -22.89
C LEU A 98 -1.80 -23.51 -24.29
N LYS A 99 -1.08 -24.24 -25.16
CA LYS A 99 -1.55 -24.63 -26.50
C LYS A 99 -2.85 -25.42 -26.46
N ASP A 100 -3.02 -26.31 -25.48
CA ASP A 100 -4.24 -27.09 -25.33
C ASP A 100 -5.43 -26.25 -24.84
N LYS A 101 -5.19 -25.31 -23.93
CA LYS A 101 -6.20 -24.33 -23.50
C LYS A 101 -6.60 -23.39 -24.64
N TRP A 102 -5.65 -22.94 -25.45
CA TRP A 102 -5.90 -22.09 -26.61
C TRP A 102 -6.86 -22.75 -27.60
N LYS A 103 -6.59 -24.01 -27.98
CA LYS A 103 -7.48 -24.80 -28.86
C LYS A 103 -8.90 -24.94 -28.32
N THR A 104 -9.02 -25.09 -27.00
CA THR A 104 -10.33 -25.19 -26.33
C THR A 104 -11.13 -23.89 -26.46
N VAL A 105 -10.48 -22.74 -26.26
CA VAL A 105 -11.14 -21.44 -26.38
C VAL A 105 -11.46 -21.11 -27.85
N GLN A 106 -10.58 -21.46 -28.78
CA GLN A 106 -10.81 -21.32 -30.22
C GLN A 106 -12.00 -22.17 -30.69
N GLY A 107 -12.11 -23.42 -30.24
CA GLY A 107 -13.25 -24.29 -30.55
C GLY A 107 -14.59 -23.80 -29.98
N ASN A 108 -14.56 -23.00 -28.92
CA ASN A 108 -15.74 -22.39 -28.32
C ASN A 108 -16.16 -21.06 -28.98
N GLY A 109 -15.45 -20.61 -30.03
CA GLY A 109 -15.71 -19.35 -30.72
C GLY A 109 -15.38 -18.10 -29.90
N GLY A 110 -14.58 -18.24 -28.83
CA GLY A 110 -14.18 -17.11 -27.98
C GLY A 110 -13.01 -16.30 -28.55
N ILE A 111 -12.35 -16.79 -29.60
CA ILE A 111 -11.22 -16.17 -30.29
C ILE A 111 -11.59 -16.06 -31.78
N THR A 112 -11.28 -14.94 -32.39
CA THR A 112 -11.45 -14.70 -33.83
C THR A 112 -10.39 -15.49 -34.63
N ASP A 113 -10.75 -16.01 -35.80
CA ASP A 113 -9.86 -16.87 -36.62
C ASP A 113 -8.56 -16.18 -37.09
N ASP A 114 -8.46 -14.86 -36.91
CA ASP A 114 -7.31 -14.03 -37.28
C ASP A 114 -6.24 -13.91 -36.18
N ALA A 115 -6.57 -14.22 -34.93
CA ALA A 115 -5.65 -14.12 -33.81
C ALA A 115 -4.97 -15.47 -33.56
N THR A 116 -3.64 -15.47 -33.51
CA THR A 116 -2.84 -16.64 -33.14
C THR A 116 -2.34 -16.53 -31.71
N LEU A 117 -2.00 -17.68 -31.11
CA LEU A 117 -1.36 -17.70 -29.79
C LEU A 117 -0.02 -16.94 -29.80
N SER A 118 0.69 -16.94 -30.94
CA SER A 118 1.95 -16.20 -31.11
C SER A 118 1.70 -14.71 -30.98
N ASP A 119 0.63 -14.18 -31.58
CA ASP A 119 0.31 -12.74 -31.56
C ASP A 119 0.09 -12.22 -30.13
N ILE A 120 -0.27 -13.09 -29.18
CA ILE A 120 -0.45 -12.74 -27.76
C ILE A 120 0.85 -12.93 -26.97
N LEU A 121 1.62 -13.97 -27.27
CA LEU A 121 2.89 -14.25 -26.59
C LEU A 121 3.99 -13.27 -27.02
N GLU A 122 3.95 -12.82 -28.27
CA GLU A 122 4.98 -12.00 -28.91
C GLU A 122 4.59 -10.53 -29.02
N VAL A 123 3.55 -10.07 -28.29
CA VAL A 123 3.10 -8.65 -28.28
C VAL A 123 4.25 -7.67 -27.99
N ASN A 124 5.22 -8.12 -27.20
CA ASN A 124 6.36 -7.31 -26.78
C ASN A 124 7.62 -7.56 -27.61
N ALA A 125 7.61 -8.48 -28.59
CA ALA A 125 8.78 -8.82 -29.39
C ALA A 125 9.27 -7.64 -30.25
N GLU A 126 8.35 -6.79 -30.72
CA GLU A 126 8.66 -5.57 -31.48
C GLU A 126 8.79 -4.32 -30.60
N MET A 127 8.56 -4.44 -29.29
CA MET A 127 8.62 -3.29 -28.39
C MET A 127 10.09 -2.90 -28.16
N LEU A 128 10.44 -1.65 -28.48
CA LEU A 128 11.73 -1.08 -28.14
C LEU A 128 11.86 -0.98 -26.61
N THR A 129 12.43 -2.00 -25.99
CA THR A 129 12.79 -1.97 -24.57
C THR A 129 14.02 -1.10 -24.39
N ALA A 130 13.95 -0.11 -23.50
CA ALA A 130 15.16 0.54 -23.00
C ALA A 130 16.06 -0.51 -22.35
N SER A 131 17.39 -0.34 -22.45
CA SER A 131 18.30 -1.23 -21.75
C SER A 131 18.00 -1.20 -20.25
N TYR A 132 17.85 -2.37 -19.64
CA TYR A 132 17.77 -2.47 -18.19
C TYR A 132 19.10 -2.00 -17.59
N PRO A 133 19.08 -1.16 -16.54
CA PRO A 133 20.29 -0.87 -15.80
C PRO A 133 20.83 -2.17 -15.21
N THR A 134 22.14 -2.36 -15.30
CA THR A 134 22.82 -3.51 -14.68
C THR A 134 22.71 -3.45 -13.16
N ASP A 135 22.84 -4.59 -12.48
CA ASP A 135 22.78 -4.64 -11.01
C ASP A 135 23.82 -3.72 -10.38
N GLU A 136 25.00 -3.58 -10.97
CA GLU A 136 26.02 -2.63 -10.55
C GLU A 136 25.58 -1.17 -10.69
N GLU A 137 24.87 -0.81 -11.76
CA GLU A 137 24.32 0.53 -11.98
C GLU A 137 23.20 0.84 -10.98
N ILE A 138 22.34 -0.13 -10.69
CA ILE A 138 21.27 -0.01 -9.68
C ILE A 138 21.88 0.16 -8.28
N LEU A 139 22.83 -0.71 -7.90
CA LEU A 139 23.51 -0.65 -6.60
C LEU A 139 24.32 0.64 -6.44
N LYS A 140 24.98 1.11 -7.51
CA LYS A 140 25.72 2.37 -7.50
C LYS A 140 24.79 3.58 -7.39
N SER A 141 23.61 3.56 -8.02
CA SER A 141 22.57 4.58 -7.84
C SER A 141 22.06 4.63 -6.40
N LEU A 142 21.96 3.47 -5.74
CA LEU A 142 21.56 3.38 -4.33
C LEU A 142 22.66 3.82 -3.35
N MET A 143 23.93 3.57 -3.66
CA MET A 143 25.08 3.92 -2.81
C MET A 143 25.58 5.35 -3.02
N GLY A 144 25.40 5.93 -4.20
CA GLY A 144 25.90 7.27 -4.57
C GLY A 144 25.33 8.43 -3.73
N ASN A 145 24.26 8.18 -2.99
CA ASN A 145 23.52 9.21 -2.26
C ASN A 145 23.84 9.21 -0.75
N ASN A 146 24.69 8.29 -0.27
CA ASN A 146 24.97 8.08 1.17
C ASN A 146 26.41 8.46 1.57
N LYS A 147 26.93 9.61 1.12
CA LYS A 147 28.08 10.23 1.79
C LYS A 147 27.58 11.20 2.85
N GLY A 148 27.04 10.65 3.93
CA GLY A 148 26.62 11.42 5.10
C GLY A 148 25.87 10.59 6.14
N GLN A 149 26.56 10.29 7.24
CA GLN A 149 26.07 9.79 8.53
C GLN A 149 25.52 8.36 8.59
N GLU A 150 26.44 7.45 8.93
CA GLU A 150 26.16 6.39 9.90
C GLU A 150 25.82 7.04 11.24
N ASN A 151 24.56 6.95 11.65
CA ASN A 151 24.15 7.08 13.05
C ASN A 151 22.87 6.26 13.24
N ASP A 152 23.02 5.13 13.93
CA ASP A 152 21.91 4.39 14.53
C ASP A 152 21.24 5.27 15.60
N SER A 153 20.29 6.08 15.17
CA SER A 153 19.28 6.66 16.03
C SER A 153 17.99 6.67 15.24
N TYR A 154 17.01 5.90 15.73
CA TYR A 154 15.63 5.94 15.25
C TYR A 154 15.13 7.40 15.27
N SER A 155 15.18 8.05 14.11
CA SER A 155 14.54 9.34 13.86
C SER A 155 13.50 9.11 12.78
N GLU A 156 12.24 9.22 13.16
CA GLU A 156 11.13 9.29 12.22
C GLU A 156 11.30 10.55 11.36
N ASN A 157 11.25 10.34 10.04
CA ASN A 157 10.98 11.31 8.98
C ASN A 157 12.16 12.20 8.54
N GLU A 158 12.69 11.92 7.35
CA GLU A 158 12.93 12.95 6.33
C GLU A 158 12.72 12.30 4.94
N ASP A 159 11.46 12.24 4.51
CA ASP A 159 11.16 12.53 3.10
C ASP A 159 11.56 13.99 2.85
N VAL A 160 11.71 14.48 1.62
CA VAL A 160 11.95 15.91 1.36
C VAL A 160 10.78 16.71 1.95
N ILE A 161 10.94 17.15 3.21
CA ILE A 161 9.91 17.84 3.98
C ILE A 161 9.91 19.26 3.41
N GLN A 162 8.94 19.59 2.56
CA GLN A 162 8.54 20.99 2.49
C GLN A 162 8.26 21.42 3.92
N PRO A 163 8.98 22.43 4.46
CA PRO A 163 8.85 22.79 5.86
C PRO A 163 7.37 23.03 6.13
N LYS A 164 6.83 22.39 7.17
CA LYS A 164 5.43 22.55 7.56
C LYS A 164 5.17 24.05 7.69
N PRO A 165 4.25 24.63 6.89
CA PRO A 165 4.00 26.06 6.93
C PRO A 165 3.63 26.48 8.35
N HIS A 166 4.12 27.65 8.77
CA HIS A 166 3.82 28.14 10.11
C HIS A 166 2.31 28.40 10.23
N ARG A 167 1.73 28.32 11.44
CA ARG A 167 0.31 28.58 11.68
C ARG A 167 -0.14 29.91 11.03
N THR A 168 0.65 30.96 11.22
CA THR A 168 0.39 32.29 10.65
C THR A 168 0.38 32.30 9.12
N GLU A 169 1.29 31.56 8.50
CA GLU A 169 1.41 31.47 7.03
C GLU A 169 0.19 30.76 6.43
N MET A 170 -0.30 29.70 7.08
CA MET A 170 -1.52 29.02 6.68
C MET A 170 -2.76 29.92 6.78
N LEU A 171 -2.91 30.65 7.89
CA LEU A 171 -4.04 31.58 8.07
C LEU A 171 -3.99 32.72 7.06
N GLN A 172 -2.80 33.27 6.78
CA GLN A 172 -2.62 34.28 5.74
C GLN A 172 -2.99 33.74 4.35
N SER A 173 -2.68 32.48 4.07
CA SER A 173 -3.06 31.83 2.82
C SER A 173 -4.58 31.70 2.68
N PHE A 174 -5.28 31.27 3.73
CA PHE A 174 -6.75 31.23 3.75
C PHE A 174 -7.35 32.63 3.54
N GLU A 175 -6.85 33.66 4.22
CA GLU A 175 -7.29 35.04 4.03
C GLU A 175 -7.06 35.55 2.61
N THR A 176 -5.93 35.18 2.01
CA THR A 176 -5.59 35.56 0.63
C THR A 176 -6.56 34.92 -0.36
N ILE A 177 -6.86 33.63 -0.19
CA ILE A 177 -7.80 32.89 -1.02
C ILE A 177 -9.23 33.44 -0.87
N LYS A 178 -9.69 33.72 0.36
CA LYS A 178 -11.00 34.34 0.60
C LYS A 178 -11.12 35.68 -0.13
N ARG A 179 -10.09 36.53 -0.04
CA ARG A 179 -10.06 37.83 -0.72
C ARG A 179 -10.10 37.70 -2.24
N ALA A 180 -9.39 36.71 -2.79
CA ALA A 180 -9.43 36.44 -4.23
C ALA A 180 -10.85 36.10 -4.69
N PHE A 181 -11.54 35.20 -3.97
CA PHE A 181 -12.93 34.85 -4.30
C PHE A 181 -13.92 36.00 -4.07
N GLN A 182 -13.67 36.91 -3.14
CA GLN A 182 -14.52 38.08 -2.93
C GLN A 182 -14.45 39.10 -4.08
N MET A 183 -13.35 39.11 -4.84
CA MET A 183 -13.17 40.00 -5.98
C MET A 183 -13.75 39.42 -7.29
N GLU A 184 -14.13 38.14 -7.28
CA GLU A 184 -14.67 37.44 -8.44
C GLU A 184 -16.21 37.50 -8.43
N GLU A 185 -16.81 37.78 -9.59
CA GLU A 185 -18.27 37.85 -9.72
C GLU A 185 -18.87 36.44 -9.81
N ASN A 186 -20.05 36.24 -9.20
CA ASN A 186 -20.81 34.97 -9.25
C ASN A 186 -20.18 33.76 -8.51
N VAL A 187 -19.31 33.97 -7.52
CA VAL A 187 -18.82 32.87 -6.68
C VAL A 187 -19.95 32.31 -5.81
N PRO A 188 -20.29 31.01 -5.89
CA PRO A 188 -21.35 30.43 -5.07
C PRO A 188 -21.00 30.34 -3.58
N ASP A 189 -21.98 30.56 -2.70
CA ASP A 189 -21.81 30.54 -1.23
C ASP A 189 -21.22 29.24 -0.65
N TYR A 190 -21.42 28.12 -1.34
CA TYR A 190 -20.87 26.83 -0.90
C TYR A 190 -19.34 26.81 -0.94
N ILE A 191 -18.71 27.64 -1.79
CA ILE A 191 -17.25 27.77 -1.88
C ILE A 191 -16.72 28.42 -0.59
N PHE A 192 -17.32 29.54 -0.17
CA PHE A 192 -16.98 30.20 1.09
C PHE A 192 -17.24 29.28 2.29
N SER A 193 -18.37 28.58 2.28
CA SER A 193 -18.71 27.60 3.33
C SER A 193 -17.69 26.47 3.42
N SER A 194 -17.14 26.03 2.28
CA SER A 194 -16.12 24.99 2.23
C SER A 194 -14.77 25.50 2.72
N LEU A 195 -14.37 26.71 2.35
CA LEU A 195 -13.16 27.36 2.87
C LEU A 195 -13.17 27.51 4.39
N ILE A 196 -14.30 27.95 4.95
CA ILE A 196 -14.48 28.06 6.41
C ILE A 196 -14.35 26.69 7.10
N LYS A 197 -14.88 25.63 6.50
CA LYS A 197 -14.73 24.26 7.04
C LYS A 197 -13.25 23.82 7.06
N CYS A 198 -12.50 24.10 6.00
CA CYS A 198 -11.07 23.79 5.93
C CYS A 198 -10.26 24.57 6.98
N GLU A 199 -10.53 25.86 7.14
CA GLU A 199 -9.89 26.70 8.15
C GLU A 199 -10.16 26.21 9.58
N ASN A 200 -11.43 25.90 9.89
CA ASN A 200 -11.82 25.34 11.18
C ASN A 200 -11.19 23.97 11.44
N PHE A 201 -11.11 23.12 10.43
CA PHE A 201 -10.44 21.83 10.54
C PHE A 201 -8.95 22.00 10.91
N TYR A 202 -8.27 22.92 10.24
CA TYR A 202 -6.85 23.21 10.51
C TYR A 202 -6.60 23.79 11.91
N GLU A 203 -7.42 24.76 12.35
CA GLU A 203 -7.33 25.32 13.70
C GLU A 203 -7.54 24.24 14.77
N ASN A 204 -8.50 23.33 14.57
CA ASN A 204 -8.75 22.21 15.48
C ASN A 204 -7.62 21.17 15.51
N LEU A 205 -6.88 21.00 14.41
CA LEU A 205 -5.65 20.19 14.41
C LEU A 205 -4.54 20.87 15.20
N THR A 206 -4.43 22.20 15.09
CA THR A 206 -3.42 22.98 15.80
C THR A 206 -3.65 22.96 17.31
N LEU A 207 -4.91 23.10 17.75
CA LEU A 207 -5.29 23.03 19.17
C LEU A 207 -5.08 21.64 19.78
N ARG A 208 -5.38 20.56 19.04
CA ARG A 208 -5.15 19.18 19.52
C ARG A 208 -3.67 18.80 19.62
N ASN A 209 -2.81 19.46 18.84
CA ASN A 209 -1.37 19.27 18.88
C ASN A 209 -0.67 20.18 19.92
N ALA A 210 -1.39 21.12 20.53
CA ALA A 210 -0.87 21.85 21.68
C ALA A 210 -0.81 20.88 22.87
N LYS A 211 0.40 20.42 23.22
CA LYS A 211 0.61 19.59 24.40
C LYS A 211 0.04 20.31 25.62
N GLN A 212 -0.76 19.59 26.42
CA GLN A 212 -1.21 20.10 27.71
C GLN A 212 0.02 20.32 28.60
N CYS A 213 0.42 21.57 28.78
CA CYS A 213 1.50 21.93 29.69
C CYS A 213 1.02 21.85 31.14
N LYS A 214 1.87 21.32 32.03
CA LYS A 214 1.59 21.33 33.46
C LYS A 214 1.67 22.78 33.95
N ILE A 215 0.78 23.17 34.87
CA ILE A 215 0.74 24.54 35.41
C ILE A 215 2.09 24.97 36.02
N THR A 216 2.90 24.00 36.47
CA THR A 216 4.26 24.20 37.00
C THR A 216 5.26 24.70 35.96
N GLU A 217 5.00 24.55 34.66
CA GLU A 217 5.88 25.06 33.60
C GLU A 217 5.76 26.58 33.41
N PHE A 218 4.69 27.20 33.92
CA PHE A 218 4.49 28.65 33.87
C PHE A 218 5.13 29.41 35.04
N PHE A 219 5.65 28.72 36.06
CA PHE A 219 6.27 29.32 37.24
C PHE A 219 7.80 29.25 37.22
N LYS A 220 8.42 29.16 36.03
CA LYS A 220 9.87 29.33 35.84
C LYS A 220 10.25 30.80 35.68
#